data_AF-A0A389MUW0-F1
#
_entry.id   AF-A0A389MUW0-F1
#
_cell.length_a   1.000
_cell.length_b   1.000
_cell.length_c   1.000
_cell.angle_alpha   90.00
_cell.angle_beta   90.00
_cell.angle_gamma   90.00
#
_symmetry.space_group_name_H-M   'P 1'
#
loop_
_entity.id
_entity.type
_entity.pdbx_description
1 polymer ?
#
loop_
_entity_poly.entity_id
_entity_poly.type
_entity_poly.pdbx_seq_one_letter_code
_entity_poly.pdbx_strand_id
1 'polypeptide(L)'
;MLADRTGRGAPRPPYLVLGGVLWVLLLLSGVHATIGGVLLAITIPLKVTPGRPEDPTSPLHRLGHVLHPWSAYLVLPIFGFADAGVSLAGFTPSMLLDPVTLGVALGLFLGKQIGVFGFVLAAVKLGWARRPAGASWLQVYGVSLLCGIGFTMSLFIGLLAFAGRPDLEAETKIGVLVGSLACMGLGALVLRLAPKRTASRYAS
;
A
#
# COMPACT_ATOMS: atom_id res chain seq x y z
N MET A 1 3.21 -17.02 -41.71
CA MET A 1 4.05 -16.14 -42.53
C MET A 1 3.20 -14.89 -42.81
N LEU A 2 3.12 -13.94 -41.88
CA LEU A 2 4.07 -12.84 -41.77
C LEU A 2 4.39 -12.53 -40.31
N ALA A 3 5.68 -12.38 -40.04
CA ALA A 3 6.24 -12.03 -38.76
C ALA A 3 6.08 -10.52 -38.52
N ASP A 4 5.24 -10.13 -37.55
CA ASP A 4 5.35 -8.81 -36.93
C ASP A 4 6.54 -8.83 -35.95
N ARG A 5 7.72 -8.62 -36.53
CA ARG A 5 9.02 -8.44 -35.86
C ARG A 5 9.26 -6.97 -35.54
N THR A 6 8.33 -6.31 -34.86
CA THR A 6 8.57 -4.97 -34.33
C THR A 6 8.70 -5.04 -32.82
N GLY A 7 9.94 -5.01 -32.31
CA GLY A 7 10.32 -5.11 -30.89
C GLY A 7 9.68 -4.04 -29.98
N ARG A 8 8.41 -4.19 -29.64
CA ARG A 8 7.59 -3.28 -28.82
C ARG A 8 7.19 -3.88 -27.47
N GLY A 9 8.04 -4.76 -26.92
CA GLY A 9 7.84 -5.42 -25.63
C GLY A 9 8.67 -4.84 -24.48
N ALA A 10 9.70 -4.04 -24.75
CA ALA A 10 10.59 -3.52 -23.71
C ALA A 10 10.11 -2.15 -23.19
N PRO A 11 10.18 -1.89 -21.86
CA PRO A 11 10.09 -0.53 -21.35
C PRO A 11 11.14 0.31 -22.06
N ARG A 12 10.82 1.57 -22.42
CA ARG A 12 11.79 2.40 -23.15
C ARG A 12 13.06 2.52 -22.29
N PRO A 13 14.19 1.88 -22.68
CA PRO A 13 15.38 1.79 -21.86
C PRO A 13 15.91 3.14 -21.35
N PRO A 14 15.77 4.29 -22.06
CA PRO A 14 16.30 5.55 -21.52
C PRO A 14 15.69 5.98 -20.19
N TYR A 15 14.40 5.74 -19.94
CA TYR A 15 13.77 6.17 -18.68
C TYR A 15 14.22 5.32 -17.49
N LEU A 16 14.41 4.01 -17.69
CA LEU A 16 14.92 3.13 -16.63
C LEU A 16 16.38 3.40 -16.31
N VAL A 17 17.20 3.67 -17.32
CA VAL A 17 18.60 4.08 -17.14
C VAL A 17 18.68 5.42 -16.40
N LEU A 18 17.89 6.40 -16.82
CA LEU A 18 17.82 7.71 -16.14
C LEU A 18 17.34 7.54 -14.69
N GLY A 19 16.36 6.66 -14.46
CA GLY A 19 15.88 6.31 -13.13
C GLY A 19 16.93 5.66 -12.25
N GLY A 20 17.73 4.74 -12.80
CA GLY A 20 18.85 4.12 -12.09
C GLY A 20 19.93 5.14 -11.73
N VAL A 21 20.27 6.04 -12.64
CA VAL A 21 21.22 7.13 -12.38
C VAL A 21 20.67 8.07 -11.29
N LEU A 22 19.41 8.49 -11.39
CA LEU A 22 18.75 9.33 -10.39
C LEU A 22 18.75 8.65 -9.02
N TRP A 23 18.46 7.35 -8.97
CA TRP A 23 18.46 6.56 -7.74
C TRP A 23 19.84 6.54 -7.08
N VAL A 24 20.92 6.33 -7.85
CA VAL A 24 22.30 6.37 -7.34
C VAL A 24 22.67 7.78 -6.86
N LEU A 25 22.28 8.82 -7.60
CA LEU A 25 22.54 10.21 -7.20
C LEU A 25 21.82 10.57 -5.88
N LEU A 26 20.59 10.11 -5.68
CA LEU A 26 19.85 10.31 -4.44
C LEU A 26 20.46 9.53 -3.27
N LEU A 27 20.94 8.30 -3.52
CA LEU A 27 21.65 7.52 -2.52
C LEU A 27 22.94 8.24 -2.06
N LEU A 28 23.69 8.82 -3.00
CA LEU A 28 24.90 9.59 -2.71
C LEU A 28 24.62 10.94 -2.03
N SER A 29 23.44 11.53 -2.25
CA SER A 29 23.05 12.78 -1.60
C SER A 29 22.48 12.61 -0.19
N GLY A 30 22.38 11.36 0.30
CA GLY A 30 21.78 11.04 1.60
C GLY A 30 20.25 11.14 1.63
N VAL A 31 19.61 11.33 0.48
CA VAL A 31 18.15 11.30 0.34
C VAL A 31 17.68 9.84 0.15
N HIS A 32 16.52 9.50 0.71
CA HIS A 32 15.96 8.16 0.57
C HIS A 32 15.72 7.80 -0.90
N ALA A 33 16.34 6.70 -1.32
CA ALA A 33 16.29 6.25 -2.70
C ALA A 33 14.87 5.86 -3.18
N THR A 34 13.94 5.61 -2.25
CA THR A 34 12.51 5.40 -2.53
C THR A 34 11.84 6.60 -3.20
N ILE A 35 12.25 7.83 -2.84
CA ILE A 35 11.76 9.06 -3.47
C ILE A 35 12.17 9.11 -4.94
N GLY A 36 13.35 8.59 -5.28
CA GLY A 36 13.82 8.50 -6.67
C GLY A 36 12.91 7.69 -7.57
N GLY A 37 12.38 6.57 -7.06
CA GLY A 37 11.40 5.76 -7.79
C GLY A 37 10.09 6.51 -8.04
N VAL A 38 9.60 7.27 -7.05
CA VAL A 38 8.38 8.08 -7.17
C VAL A 38 8.58 9.23 -8.17
N LEU A 39 9.70 9.94 -8.08
CA LEU A 39 10.04 11.02 -9.03
C LEU A 39 10.14 10.48 -10.45
N LEU A 40 10.80 9.34 -10.65
CA LEU A 40 10.85 8.69 -11.95
C LEU A 40 9.43 8.40 -12.47
N ALA A 41 8.56 7.81 -11.64
CA ALA A 41 7.19 7.50 -12.04
C ALA A 41 6.40 8.74 -12.49
N ILE A 42 6.58 9.88 -11.80
CA ILE A 42 5.93 11.15 -12.15
C ILE A 42 6.48 11.73 -13.47
N THR A 43 7.76 11.50 -13.78
CA THR A 43 8.37 11.98 -15.03
C THR A 43 8.02 11.15 -16.27
N ILE A 44 7.50 9.93 -16.10
CA ILE A 44 7.11 9.06 -17.22
C ILE A 44 5.78 9.55 -17.80
N PRO A 45 5.71 9.85 -19.10
CA PRO A 45 4.51 10.42 -19.70
C PRO A 45 3.34 9.44 -19.69
N LEU A 46 2.20 9.92 -19.22
CA LEU A 46 0.91 9.24 -19.30
C LEU A 46 0.16 9.70 -20.56
N LYS A 47 -0.16 8.77 -21.48
CA LYS A 47 -1.07 9.06 -22.58
C LYS A 47 -2.49 8.68 -22.17
N VAL A 48 -3.38 9.67 -22.10
CA VAL A 48 -4.80 9.48 -21.76
C VAL A 48 -5.59 9.36 -23.07
N THR A 49 -6.15 8.18 -23.34
CA THR A 49 -6.97 7.95 -24.53
C THR A 49 -8.46 7.98 -24.15
N PRO A 50 -9.27 8.88 -24.72
CA PRO A 50 -10.70 8.96 -24.41
C PRO A 50 -11.40 7.63 -24.67
N GLY A 51 -12.15 7.12 -23.68
CA GLY A 51 -12.89 5.87 -23.79
C GLY A 51 -12.07 4.58 -23.58
N ARG A 52 -10.75 4.65 -23.38
CA ARG A 52 -9.91 3.53 -22.94
C ARG A 52 -9.05 3.94 -21.74
N PRO A 53 -9.56 3.76 -20.51
CA PRO A 53 -8.81 4.06 -19.29
C PRO A 53 -7.47 3.32 -19.23
N GLU A 54 -7.39 2.12 -19.81
CA GLU A 54 -6.18 1.29 -19.86
C GLU A 54 -5.65 1.18 -21.30
N ASP A 55 -5.32 2.30 -21.94
CA ASP A 55 -4.71 2.24 -23.27
C ASP A 55 -3.32 1.57 -23.19
N PRO A 56 -3.11 0.40 -23.82
CA PRO A 56 -1.81 -0.25 -23.83
C PRO A 56 -0.76 0.61 -24.55
N THR A 57 -1.08 1.66 -25.29
CA THR A 57 -0.08 2.56 -25.90
C THR A 57 0.56 3.54 -24.91
N SER A 58 0.01 3.67 -23.69
CA SER A 58 0.54 4.54 -22.64
C SER A 58 1.82 3.96 -22.03
N PRO A 59 2.95 4.70 -22.06
CA PRO A 59 4.24 4.22 -21.52
C PRO A 59 4.18 3.88 -20.03
N LEU A 60 3.47 4.70 -19.24
CA LEU A 60 3.29 4.48 -17.81
C LEU A 60 2.47 3.21 -17.52
N HIS A 61 1.37 2.99 -18.24
CA HIS A 61 0.54 1.79 -18.05
C HIS A 61 1.29 0.51 -18.41
N ARG A 62 2.05 0.52 -19.50
CA ARG A 62 2.92 -0.63 -19.86
C ARG A 62 3.92 -0.92 -18.75
N LEU A 63 4.63 0.11 -18.26
CA LEU A 63 5.62 -0.08 -17.21
C LEU A 63 4.96 -0.59 -15.92
N GLY A 64 3.80 -0.05 -15.56
CA GLY A 64 3.02 -0.52 -14.42
C GLY A 64 2.64 -2.00 -14.54
N HIS A 65 2.13 -2.45 -15.69
CA HIS A 65 1.80 -3.86 -15.93
C HIS A 65 3.02 -4.79 -15.89
N VAL A 66 4.17 -4.35 -16.39
CA VAL A 66 5.40 -5.14 -16.33
C VAL A 66 5.94 -5.20 -14.90
N LEU A 67 5.94 -4.09 -14.16
CA LEU A 67 6.49 -4.03 -12.81
C LEU A 67 5.58 -4.66 -11.76
N HIS A 68 4.26 -4.61 -11.93
CA HIS A 68 3.30 -5.12 -10.95
C HIS A 68 3.55 -6.58 -10.53
N PRO A 69 3.71 -7.57 -11.44
CA PRO A 69 3.98 -8.95 -11.02
C PRO A 69 5.32 -9.10 -10.28
N TRP A 70 6.38 -8.42 -10.74
CA TRP A 70 7.67 -8.43 -10.03
C TRP A 70 7.54 -7.81 -8.64
N SER A 71 6.83 -6.69 -8.53
CA SER A 71 6.61 -6.02 -7.25
C SER A 71 5.78 -6.87 -6.29
N ALA A 72 4.67 -7.45 -6.76
CA ALA A 72 3.72 -8.18 -5.93
C ALA A 72 4.22 -9.58 -5.55
N TYR A 73 4.89 -10.29 -6.46
CA TYR A 73 5.29 -11.69 -6.26
C TYR A 73 6.76 -11.88 -5.88
N LEU A 74 7.64 -10.89 -6.10
CA LEU A 74 9.06 -11.01 -5.76
C LEU A 74 9.50 -9.95 -4.74
N VAL A 75 9.34 -8.67 -5.06
CA VAL A 75 9.85 -7.58 -4.21
C VAL A 75 9.14 -7.55 -2.86
N LEU A 76 7.80 -7.59 -2.86
CA LEU A 76 7.01 -7.48 -1.63
C LEU A 76 7.21 -8.68 -0.68
N PRO A 77 7.21 -9.95 -1.13
CA PRO A 77 7.51 -11.08 -0.26
C PRO A 77 8.94 -11.04 0.30
N ILE A 78 9.94 -10.70 -0.52
CA ILE A 78 11.33 -10.60 -0.06
C ILE A 78 11.47 -9.46 0.95
N PHE A 79 10.89 -8.29 0.66
CA PHE A 79 10.91 -7.13 1.55
C PHE A 79 10.23 -7.44 2.88
N GLY A 80 9.01 -7.99 2.82
CA GLY A 80 8.25 -8.39 4.00
C GLY A 80 9.00 -9.43 4.83
N PHE A 81 9.68 -10.40 4.20
CA PHE A 81 10.47 -11.40 4.91
C PHE A 81 11.73 -10.80 5.56
N ALA A 82 12.47 -9.96 4.84
CA ALA A 82 13.69 -9.34 5.35
C ALA A 82 13.41 -8.37 6.51
N ASP A 83 12.31 -7.62 6.42
CA ASP A 83 11.97 -6.61 7.42
C ASP A 83 11.12 -7.18 8.58
N ALA A 84 10.13 -8.03 8.27
CA ALA A 84 9.31 -8.69 9.29
C ALA A 84 9.97 -9.93 9.91
N GLY A 85 11.23 -10.23 9.57
CA GLY A 85 12.05 -11.24 10.24
C GLY A 85 12.32 -10.88 11.69
N VAL A 86 11.26 -10.82 12.50
CA VAL A 86 11.29 -10.52 13.93
C VAL A 86 11.91 -11.73 14.60
N SER A 87 13.09 -11.53 15.17
CA SER A 87 13.66 -12.51 16.09
C SER A 87 12.72 -12.60 17.30
N LEU A 88 11.96 -13.70 17.39
CA LEU A 88 11.20 -14.03 18.58
C LEU A 88 12.11 -14.45 19.75
N ALA A 89 13.41 -14.63 19.49
CA ALA A 89 14.40 -14.80 20.55
C ALA A 89 14.50 -13.49 21.33
N GLY A 90 14.03 -13.50 22.59
CA GLY A 90 13.92 -12.32 23.45
C GLY A 90 12.52 -11.71 23.54
N PHE A 91 11.51 -12.30 22.87
CA PHE A 91 10.12 -11.86 23.01
C PHE A 91 9.66 -12.03 24.46
N THR A 92 9.54 -10.91 25.17
CA THR A 92 8.99 -10.88 26.51
C THR A 92 7.57 -10.33 26.43
N PRO A 93 6.57 -10.94 27.08
CA PRO A 93 5.19 -10.43 27.06
C PRO A 93 5.05 -8.96 27.50
N SER A 94 6.02 -8.43 28.26
CA SER A 94 6.11 -7.00 28.60
C SER A 94 6.25 -6.10 27.37
N MET A 95 6.88 -6.58 26.28
CA MET A 95 7.05 -5.81 25.04
C MET A 95 5.75 -5.45 24.35
N LEU A 96 4.67 -6.21 24.61
CA LEU A 96 3.33 -5.88 24.14
C LEU A 96 2.73 -4.66 24.86
N LEU A 97 3.19 -4.38 26.07
CA LEU A 97 2.73 -3.26 26.90
C LEU A 97 3.66 -2.05 26.78
N ASP A 98 4.76 -2.15 26.02
CA ASP A 98 5.65 -1.03 25.82
C ASP A 98 4.96 0.10 25.06
N PRO A 99 5.24 1.37 25.42
CA PRO A 99 4.55 2.52 24.84
C PRO A 99 4.67 2.62 23.32
N VAL A 100 5.82 2.21 22.75
CA VAL A 100 6.03 2.26 21.29
C VAL A 100 5.20 1.19 20.60
N THR A 101 5.24 -0.05 21.09
CA THR A 101 4.41 -1.15 20.56
C THR A 101 2.93 -0.79 20.57
N LEU A 102 2.41 -0.31 21.72
CA LEU A 102 1.01 0.11 21.85
C LEU A 102 0.70 1.33 21.00
N GLY A 103 1.58 2.33 20.98
CA GLY A 103 1.42 3.54 20.18
C GLY A 103 1.33 3.24 18.68
N VAL A 104 2.19 2.35 18.18
CA VAL A 104 2.18 1.91 16.78
C VAL A 104 0.94 1.07 16.48
N ALA A 105 0.61 0.09 17.32
CA ALA A 105 -0.57 -0.77 17.12
C ALA A 105 -1.87 0.04 17.14
N LEU A 106 -2.07 0.91 18.14
CA LEU A 106 -3.25 1.76 18.26
C LEU A 106 -3.28 2.85 17.20
N GLY A 107 -2.13 3.46 16.88
CA GLY A 107 -2.03 4.46 15.82
C GLY A 107 -2.38 3.87 14.45
N LEU A 108 -1.94 2.65 14.17
CA LEU A 108 -2.31 1.93 12.95
C LEU A 108 -3.81 1.61 12.94
N PHE A 109 -4.32 1.04 14.03
CA PHE A 109 -5.70 0.59 14.13
C PHE A 109 -6.69 1.76 14.12
N LEU A 110 -6.59 2.66 15.10
CA LEU A 110 -7.51 3.80 15.27
C LEU A 110 -7.23 4.92 14.26
N GLY A 111 -5.96 5.22 13.98
CA GLY A 111 -5.61 6.31 13.08
C GLY A 111 -6.12 6.08 11.66
N LYS A 112 -6.02 4.84 11.15
CA LYS A 112 -6.54 4.50 9.81
C LYS A 112 -8.07 4.50 9.77
N GLN A 113 -8.71 4.03 10.83
CA GLN A 113 -10.18 4.09 10.93
C GLN A 113 -10.66 5.53 10.94
N ILE A 114 -10.18 6.36 11.88
CA ILE A 114 -10.60 7.75 12.02
C ILE A 114 -10.28 8.53 10.75
N GLY A 115 -9.09 8.35 10.17
CA GLY A 115 -8.69 9.02 8.94
C GLY A 115 -9.55 8.62 7.74
N VAL A 116 -9.62 7.33 7.42
CA VAL A 116 -10.32 6.85 6.21
C VAL A 116 -11.83 6.97 6.37
N PHE A 117 -12.40 6.43 7.44
CA PHE A 117 -13.85 6.45 7.65
C PHE A 117 -14.33 7.89 7.90
N GLY A 118 -13.61 8.67 8.71
CA GLY A 118 -13.95 10.06 8.98
C GLY A 118 -13.91 10.92 7.72
N PHE A 119 -12.90 10.77 6.87
CA PHE A 119 -12.83 11.50 5.61
C PHE A 119 -13.93 11.10 4.63
N VAL A 120 -14.23 9.80 4.51
CA VAL A 120 -15.36 9.33 3.68
C VAL A 120 -16.69 9.87 4.21
N LEU A 121 -16.90 9.86 5.53
CA LEU A 121 -18.11 10.40 6.16
C LEU A 121 -18.23 11.90 5.90
N ALA A 122 -17.15 12.65 6.07
CA ALA A 122 -17.10 14.09 5.79
C ALA A 122 -17.43 14.38 4.33
N ALA A 123 -16.74 13.72 3.38
CA ALA A 123 -16.94 13.91 1.96
C ALA A 123 -18.38 13.60 1.51
N VAL A 124 -19.01 12.57 2.09
CA VAL A 124 -20.41 12.23 1.82
C VAL A 124 -21.37 13.26 2.44
N LYS A 125 -21.12 13.71 3.67
CA LYS A 125 -21.98 14.69 4.36
C LYS A 125 -21.91 16.08 3.73
N LEU A 126 -20.74 16.46 3.21
CA LEU A 126 -20.51 17.70 2.47
C LEU A 126 -21.03 17.66 1.02
N GLY A 127 -21.52 16.50 0.56
CA GLY A 127 -22.03 16.33 -0.82
C GLY A 127 -20.94 16.26 -1.89
N TRP A 128 -19.66 16.18 -1.51
CA TRP A 128 -18.52 16.11 -2.45
C TRP A 128 -18.38 14.74 -3.11
N ALA A 129 -18.89 13.69 -2.46
CA ALA A 129 -18.84 12.33 -2.98
C ALA A 129 -20.11 11.55 -2.64
N ARG A 130 -20.44 10.56 -3.47
CA ARG A 130 -21.43 9.52 -3.14
C ARG A 130 -20.73 8.32 -2.55
N ARG A 131 -21.47 7.51 -1.77
CA ARG A 131 -20.95 6.26 -1.19
C ARG A 131 -20.36 5.37 -2.30
N PRO A 132 -19.13 4.86 -2.14
CA PRO A 132 -18.47 4.04 -3.17
C PRO A 132 -19.35 2.86 -3.58
N ALA A 133 -19.63 2.72 -4.88
CA ALA A 133 -20.42 1.62 -5.46
C ALA A 133 -21.80 1.33 -4.80
N GLY A 134 -22.38 2.30 -4.09
CA GLY A 134 -23.63 2.10 -3.33
C GLY A 134 -23.48 1.18 -2.10
N ALA A 135 -22.27 1.06 -1.55
CA ALA A 135 -21.97 0.22 -0.40
C ALA A 135 -22.76 0.61 0.87
N SER A 136 -23.01 -0.38 1.72
CA SER A 136 -23.58 -0.14 3.05
C SER A 136 -22.52 0.49 3.98
N TRP A 137 -22.97 1.22 5.01
CA TRP A 137 -22.05 1.83 5.98
C TRP A 137 -21.15 0.81 6.67
N LEU A 138 -21.66 -0.41 6.87
CA LEU A 138 -20.89 -1.51 7.46
C LEU A 138 -19.80 -2.01 6.50
N GLN A 139 -20.05 -2.03 5.18
CA GLN A 139 -19.01 -2.34 4.18
C GLN A 139 -17.95 -1.24 4.12
N VAL A 140 -18.35 0.03 4.16
CA VAL A 140 -17.41 1.17 4.18
C VAL A 140 -16.51 1.10 5.42
N TYR A 141 -17.10 0.81 6.59
CA TYR A 141 -16.33 0.63 7.82
C TYR A 141 -15.42 -0.60 7.75
N GLY A 142 -15.89 -1.74 7.25
CA GLY A 142 -15.08 -2.94 7.07
C GLY A 142 -13.89 -2.72 6.12
N VAL A 143 -14.09 -1.97 5.03
CA VAL A 143 -12.98 -1.57 4.12
C VAL A 143 -12.01 -0.63 4.83
N SER A 144 -12.50 0.33 5.63
CA SER A 144 -11.62 1.23 6.41
C SER A 144 -10.75 0.48 7.42
N LEU A 145 -11.26 -0.61 7.99
CA LEU A 145 -10.50 -1.54 8.85
C LEU A 145 -9.40 -2.25 8.05
N LEU A 146 -9.71 -2.75 6.85
CA LEU A 146 -8.71 -3.39 5.97
C LEU A 146 -7.64 -2.39 5.49
N CYS A 147 -7.97 -1.11 5.31
CA CYS A 147 -6.98 -0.06 5.05
C CYS A 147 -5.99 0.13 6.21
N GLY A 148 -6.32 -0.38 7.40
CA GLY A 148 -5.44 -0.44 8.56
C GLY A 148 -4.36 -1.52 8.49
N ILE A 149 -4.39 -2.40 7.49
CA ILE A 149 -3.34 -3.42 7.32
C ILE A 149 -2.08 -2.74 6.76
N GLY A 150 -1.23 -2.28 7.68
CA GLY A 150 -0.03 -1.50 7.38
C GLY A 150 1.19 -2.33 7.03
N PHE A 151 1.24 -3.60 7.47
CA PHE A 151 2.34 -4.56 7.35
C PHE A 151 3.61 -4.00 6.68
N THR A 152 3.79 -4.15 5.37
CA THR A 152 5.04 -3.75 4.70
C THR A 152 5.32 -2.25 4.68
N MET A 153 4.32 -1.40 4.44
CA MET A 153 4.53 0.05 4.43
C MET A 153 4.79 0.61 5.83
N SER A 154 4.16 0.03 6.86
CA SER A 154 4.35 0.45 8.24
C SER A 154 5.66 -0.09 8.83
N LEU A 155 6.08 -1.31 8.48
CA LEU A 155 7.39 -1.83 8.86
C LEU A 155 8.50 -0.98 8.22
N PHE A 156 8.36 -0.65 6.93
CA PHE A 156 9.30 0.23 6.23
C PHE A 156 9.44 1.59 6.91
N ILE A 157 8.32 2.26 7.22
CA ILE A 157 8.34 3.56 7.91
C ILE A 157 8.88 3.42 9.33
N GLY A 158 8.60 2.31 10.02
CA GLY A 158 9.15 2.01 11.34
C GLY A 158 10.68 1.93 11.34
N LEU A 159 11.27 1.22 10.36
CA LEU A 159 12.72 1.18 10.17
C LEU A 159 13.31 2.58 9.98
N LEU A 160 12.65 3.43 9.18
CA LEU A 160 13.14 4.79 8.94
C LEU A 160 13.01 5.69 10.18
N ALA A 161 11.95 5.52 10.95
CA ALA A 161 11.66 6.35 12.12
C ALA A 161 12.57 6.02 13.32
N PHE A 162 12.99 4.77 13.47
CA PHE A 162 13.79 4.29 14.59
C PHE A 162 15.20 3.82 14.20
N ALA A 163 15.64 4.16 12.99
CA ALA A 163 16.96 3.82 12.48
C ALA A 163 18.07 4.07 13.50
N GLY A 164 18.82 3.02 13.83
CA GLY A 164 19.94 3.09 14.77
C GLY A 164 19.57 2.85 16.24
N ARG A 165 18.32 2.45 16.53
CA ARG A 165 17.87 2.01 17.87
C ARG A 165 17.20 0.63 17.79
N PRO A 166 17.99 -0.46 17.91
CA PRO A 166 17.49 -1.83 17.69
C PRO A 166 16.29 -2.23 18.56
N ASP A 167 16.25 -1.77 19.81
CA ASP A 167 15.17 -2.11 20.75
C ASP A 167 13.81 -1.55 20.27
N LEU A 168 13.79 -0.28 19.85
CA LEU A 168 12.57 0.37 19.35
C LEU A 168 12.15 -0.14 17.97
N GLU A 169 13.10 -0.57 17.15
CA GLU A 169 12.80 -1.24 15.87
C GLU A 169 12.06 -2.56 16.14
N ALA A 170 12.50 -3.37 17.11
CA ALA A 170 11.84 -4.62 17.46
C ALA A 170 10.41 -4.38 18.00
N GLU A 171 10.24 -3.44 18.94
CA GLU A 171 8.93 -3.02 19.46
C GLU A 171 7.99 -2.54 18.35
N THR A 172 8.49 -1.72 17.43
CA THR A 172 7.72 -1.22 16.29
C THR A 172 7.28 -2.34 15.37
N LYS A 173 8.15 -3.30 15.07
CA LYS A 173 7.80 -4.47 14.23
C LYS A 173 6.69 -5.29 14.86
N ILE A 174 6.78 -5.55 16.18
CA ILE A 174 5.74 -6.24 16.94
C ILE A 174 4.42 -5.43 16.89
N GLY A 175 4.48 -4.13 17.13
CA GLY A 175 3.30 -3.25 17.10
C GLY A 175 2.59 -3.25 15.74
N VAL A 176 3.34 -3.17 14.65
CA VAL A 176 2.79 -3.25 13.29
C VAL A 176 2.15 -4.61 13.01
N LEU A 177 2.78 -5.71 13.43
CA LEU A 177 2.25 -7.06 13.27
C LEU A 177 0.94 -7.24 14.02
N VAL A 178 0.92 -6.89 15.32
CA VAL A 178 -0.27 -7.01 16.18
C VAL A 178 -1.40 -6.13 15.66
N GLY A 179 -1.11 -4.86 15.34
CA GLY A 179 -2.10 -3.93 14.80
C GLY A 179 -2.68 -4.41 13.45
N SER A 180 -1.83 -4.89 12.55
CA SER A 180 -2.26 -5.38 11.23
C SER A 180 -3.11 -6.65 11.35
N LEU A 181 -2.77 -7.57 12.25
CA LEU A 181 -3.57 -8.77 12.52
C LEU A 181 -4.92 -8.42 13.13
N ALA A 182 -4.98 -7.44 14.04
CA ALA A 182 -6.23 -6.95 14.61
C ALA A 182 -7.14 -6.32 13.52
N CYS A 183 -6.57 -5.45 12.67
CA CYS A 183 -7.26 -4.87 11.51
C CYS A 183 -7.78 -5.96 10.56
N MET A 184 -6.96 -6.97 10.26
CA MET A 184 -7.32 -8.08 9.38
C MET A 184 -8.47 -8.91 9.96
N GLY A 185 -8.38 -9.31 11.23
CA GLY A 185 -9.41 -10.11 11.90
C GLY A 185 -10.73 -9.38 12.01
N LEU A 186 -10.72 -8.14 12.51
CA LEU A 186 -11.92 -7.33 12.67
C LEU A 186 -12.50 -6.88 11.32
N GLY A 187 -11.67 -6.47 10.37
CA GLY A 187 -12.10 -6.12 9.02
C GLY A 187 -12.77 -7.29 8.30
N ALA A 188 -12.18 -8.49 8.37
CA ALA A 188 -12.77 -9.70 7.82
C ALA A 188 -14.09 -10.05 8.50
N LEU A 189 -14.18 -9.93 9.83
CA LEU A 189 -15.41 -10.20 10.58
C LEU A 189 -16.53 -9.22 10.19
N VAL A 190 -16.25 -7.92 10.20
CA VAL A 190 -17.22 -6.88 9.84
C VAL A 190 -17.73 -7.06 8.42
N LEU A 191 -16.84 -7.38 7.47
CA LEU A 191 -17.23 -7.60 6.08
C LEU A 191 -18.02 -8.90 5.88
N ARG A 192 -17.76 -9.95 6.66
CA ARG A 192 -18.57 -11.18 6.64
C ARG A 192 -19.99 -10.97 7.16
N LEU A 193 -20.14 -10.12 8.17
CA LEU A 193 -21.44 -9.75 8.75
C LEU A 193 -22.18 -8.68 7.92
N ALA A 194 -21.49 -8.02 7.00
CA ALA A 194 -22.08 -6.96 6.21
C ALA A 194 -23.19 -7.50 5.28
N PRO A 195 -24.32 -6.76 5.13
CA PRO A 195 -25.42 -7.18 4.28
C PRO A 195 -24.92 -7.47 2.85
N LYS A 196 -25.19 -8.68 2.37
CA LYS A 196 -24.96 -9.02 0.95
C LYS A 196 -25.97 -8.22 0.13
N ARG A 197 -25.48 -7.56 -0.92
CA ARG A 197 -26.32 -6.76 -1.81
C ARG A 197 -27.35 -7.70 -2.48
N THR A 198 -28.61 -7.59 -2.11
CA THR A 198 -29.71 -8.18 -2.90
C THR A 198 -29.77 -7.42 -4.22
N ALA A 199 -29.28 -8.04 -5.29
CA ALA A 199 -29.38 -7.51 -6.65
C ALA A 199 -30.86 -7.56 -7.11
N SER A 200 -31.69 -6.62 -6.66
CA SER A 200 -33.13 -6.60 -7.01
C SER A 200 -33.68 -5.19 -7.27
N ARG A 201 -32.88 -4.27 -7.81
CA ARG A 201 -33.35 -2.90 -8.14
C ARG A 201 -32.90 -2.35 -9.50
N TYR A 202 -32.64 -3.22 -10.47
CA TYR A 202 -32.50 -2.83 -11.90
C TYR A 202 -33.62 -3.45 -12.76
N ALA A 203 -34.79 -3.67 -12.17
CA ALA A 203 -35.99 -4.11 -12.88
C ALA A 203 -37.16 -3.21 -12.49
N SER A 204 -37.13 -1.96 -12.97
CA SER A 204 -38.30 -1.08 -13.21
C SER A 204 -37.79 0.27 -13.72
#